data_AF-A0A8T4HD73-F1
#
_entry.id   AF-A0A8T4HD73-F1
#
_cell.length_a   1.000
_cell.length_b   1.000
_cell.length_c   1.000
_cell.angle_alpha   90.00
_cell.angle_beta   90.00
_cell.angle_gamma   90.00
#
_symmetry.space_group_name_H-M   'P 1'
#
loop_
_entity.id
_entity.type
_entity.pdbx_description
1 polymer ?
#
loop_
_entity_poly.entity_id
_entity_poly.type
_entity_poly.pdbx_seq_one_letter_code
_entity_poly.pdbx_strand_id
1 'polypeptide(L)' 'MAAEAYTAARERGQDPVLAVMRVTGRSRRKSLRVIASARDAGLLSPRHARR' A
#
# COMPACT_ATOMS: atom_id res chain seq x y z
N MET A 1 9.54 -0.32 -3.13
CA MET A 1 9.51 0.46 -1.85
C MET A 1 8.12 0.52 -1.20
N ALA A 2 7.18 1.39 -1.61
CA ALA A 2 5.85 1.46 -0.96
C ALA A 2 4.80 0.51 -1.59
N ALA A 3 4.72 0.45 -2.92
CA ALA A 3 3.79 -0.44 -3.62
C ALA A 3 4.09 -1.92 -3.34
N GLU A 4 5.36 -2.32 -3.40
CA GLU A 4 5.79 -3.67 -3.02
C GLU A 4 5.49 -4.00 -1.56
N ALA A 5 5.78 -3.10 -0.61
CA ALA A 5 5.48 -3.34 0.79
C ALA A 5 3.97 -3.47 1.04
N TYR A 6 3.18 -2.65 0.34
CA TYR A 6 1.72 -2.74 0.35
C TYR A 6 1.24 -4.10 -0.17
N THR A 7 1.70 -4.51 -1.36
CA THR A 7 1.31 -5.79 -1.98
C THR A 7 1.78 -6.97 -1.15
N ALA A 8 3.03 -6.99 -0.71
CA ALA A 8 3.59 -8.06 0.09
C ALA A 8 2.92 -8.20 1.46
N ALA A 9 2.52 -7.09 2.10
CA ALA A 9 1.74 -7.13 3.32
C ALA A 9 0.31 -7.65 3.05
N ARG A 10 -0.30 -7.22 1.93
CA ARG A 10 -1.63 -7.66 1.53
C ARG A 10 -1.68 -9.17 1.23
N GLU A 11 -0.71 -9.70 0.51
CA GLU A 11 -0.58 -11.16 0.24
C GLU A 11 -0.35 -11.97 1.52
N ARG A 12 0.31 -11.38 2.53
CA ARG A 12 0.55 -12.01 3.83
C ARG A 12 -0.59 -11.81 4.83
N GLY A 13 -1.69 -11.15 4.46
CA GLY A 13 -2.80 -10.83 5.37
C GLY A 13 -2.44 -9.83 6.48
N GLN A 14 -1.36 -9.05 6.31
CA GLN A 14 -0.90 -8.04 7.25
C GLN A 14 -1.46 -6.66 6.91
N ASP A 15 -1.41 -5.71 7.85
CA ASP A 15 -1.81 -4.32 7.60
C ASP A 15 -0.88 -3.66 6.56
N PRO A 16 -1.38 -3.38 5.34
CA PRO A 16 -0.56 -2.87 4.27
C PRO A 16 -0.27 -1.37 4.42
N VAL A 17 -1.08 -0.63 5.18
CA VAL A 17 -0.80 0.78 5.52
C VAL A 17 0.33 0.84 6.53
N LEU A 18 0.34 -0.05 7.52
CA LEU A 18 1.42 -0.15 8.50
C LEU A 18 2.74 -0.55 7.83
N ALA A 19 2.71 -1.48 6.88
CA ALA A 19 3.90 -1.83 6.08
C ALA A 19 4.45 -0.61 5.32
N VAL A 20 3.57 0.16 4.67
CA VAL A 20 3.98 1.40 3.98
C VAL A 20 4.54 2.44 4.97
N MET A 21 3.95 2.57 6.16
CA MET A 21 4.49 3.46 7.20
C MET A 21 5.90 3.06 7.61
N ARG A 22 6.15 1.76 7.85
CA ARG A 22 7.47 1.25 8.25
C ARG A 22 8.55 1.52 7.20
N VAL A 23 8.24 1.30 5.93
CA VAL A 23 9.23 1.47 4.84
C VAL A 23 9.41 2.93 4.41
N THR A 24 8.42 3.80 4.64
CA THR A 24 8.51 5.22 4.24
C THR A 24 8.79 6.20 5.38
N GLY A 25 8.70 5.76 6.64
CA GLY A 25 8.82 6.63 7.83
C GLY A 25 7.72 7.70 7.93
N ARG A 26 6.64 7.57 7.15
CA ARG A 26 5.58 8.58 7.06
C ARG A 26 4.43 8.28 8.03
N SER A 27 3.76 9.34 8.46
CA SER A 27 2.51 9.22 9.21
C SER A 27 1.41 8.57 8.37
N ARG A 28 0.42 7.95 9.03
CA ARG A 28 -0.68 7.23 8.38
C ARG A 28 -1.34 8.03 7.25
N ARG A 29 -1.62 9.32 7.47
CA ARG A 29 -2.21 10.22 6.46
C ARG A 29 -1.33 10.35 5.22
N LYS A 30 -0.02 10.57 5.39
CA LYS A 30 0.93 10.66 4.27
C LYS A 30 1.07 9.31 3.55
N SER A 31 1.08 8.20 4.29
CA SER A 31 1.15 6.85 3.72
C SER A 31 -0.08 6.52 2.87
N LEU A 32 -1.28 6.88 3.31
CA LEU A 32 -2.50 6.72 2.51
C LEU A 32 -2.46 7.53 1.21
N ARG A 33 -1.89 8.73 1.22
CA ARG A 33 -1.70 9.55 0.00
C ARG A 33 -0.70 8.90 -0.96
N VAL A 34 0.38 8.32 -0.45
CA VAL A 34 1.34 7.54 -1.27
C VAL A 34 0.65 6.32 -1.91
N ILE A 35 -0.17 5.60 -1.14
CA ILE A 35 -0.94 4.45 -1.66
C ILE A 35 -1.95 4.90 -2.72
N ALA A 36 -2.63 6.03 -2.50
CA ALA A 36 -3.56 6.58 -3.49
C ALA A 36 -2.85 6.93 -4.80
N SER A 37 -1.74 7.69 -4.71
CA SER A 37 -0.93 8.02 -5.88
C SER A 37 -0.39 6.78 -6.61
N ALA A 38 0.00 5.73 -5.86
CA ALA A 38 0.42 4.46 -6.46
C ALA A 38 -0.73 3.71 -7.16
N ARG A 39 -1.98 3.85 -6.68
CA ARG A 39 -3.15 3.33 -7.40
C ARG A 39 -3.43 4.13 -8.67
N ASP A 40 -3.36 5.46 -8.59
CA ASP A 40 -3.59 6.33 -9.74
C ASP A 40 -2.55 6.09 -10.85
N ALA A 41 -1.32 5.74 -10.45
CA ALA A 41 -0.24 5.36 -11.37
C ALA A 41 -0.33 3.90 -11.88
N GLY A 42 -1.34 3.12 -11.48
CA GLY A 42 -1.52 1.73 -11.90
C GLY A 42 -0.55 0.72 -11.24
N LEU A 43 0.21 1.14 -10.23
CA LEU A 43 1.19 0.28 -9.54
C LEU A 43 0.57 -0.65 -8.49
N LEU A 44 -0.68 -0.39 -8.09
CA LEU A 44 -1.41 -1.16 -7.11
C LEU A 44 -2.71 -1.67 -7.72
N SER A 45 -2.97 -2.97 -7.54
CA SER A 45 -4.24 -3.55 -7.97
C SER A 45 -5.43 -2.87 -7.24
N PRO A 46 -6.54 -2.58 -7.95
CA PRO A 46 -7.75 -2.10 -7.32
C PRO A 46 -8.22 -3.07 -6.22
N ARG A 47 -8.90 -2.53 -5.19
CA ARG A 47 -9.31 -3.30 -4.00
C ARG A 47 -10.30 -4.45 -4.28
N HIS A 48 -10.73 -4.64 -5.52
CA HIS A 48 -11.58 -5.75 -5.93
C HIS A 48 -10.79 -6.76 -6.76
N ALA A 49 -10.01 -7.59 -6.06
CA ALA A 49 -9.82 -8.94 -6.56
C ALA A 49 -11.16 -9.65 -6.27
N ARG A 50 -12.09 -9.55 -7.22
CA ARG A 50 -13.29 -10.37 -7.27
C ARG A 50 -12.79 -11.80 -7.44
N ARG A 51 -12.81 -12.57 -6.36
CA ARG A 51 -12.76 -14.03 -6.42
C ARG A 51 -13.85 -14.55 -5.51
#